data_AF-A0A091V0G8-F1
#
_entry.id   AF-A0A091V0G8-F1
#
_cell.length_a   1.000
_cell.length_b   1.000
_cell.length_c   1.000
_cell.angle_alpha   90.00
_cell.angle_beta   90.00
_cell.angle_gamma   90.00
#
_symmetry.space_group_name_H-M   'P 1'
#
loop_
_entity.id
_entity.type
_entity.pdbx_description
1 polymer ?
#
loop_
_entity_poly.entity_id
_entity_poly.type
_entity_poly.pdbx_seq_one_letter_code
_entity_poly.pdbx_strand_id
1 'polypeptide(L)'
;AGLPQTASRTVPTSGRVQGMLLRSKSVPQHKTVPFVNIPLADGQTLCTAAGDLHNIDVQLLNQDTVQHIHNLVSELAVLCGKATAKQS
;
A
#
# COMPACT_ATOMS: atom_id res chain seq x y z
N ALA A 1 27.41 -0.16 -43.45
CA ALA A 1 27.55 0.64 -42.23
C ALA A 1 26.56 0.10 -41.19
N GLY A 2 27.06 -0.56 -40.14
CA GLY A 2 26.25 -1.13 -39.07
C GLY A 2 26.35 -0.27 -37.81
N LEU A 3 25.22 0.01 -37.17
CA LEU A 3 25.13 0.78 -35.92
C LEU A 3 25.32 -0.15 -34.71
N PRO A 4 26.02 0.28 -33.64
CA PRO A 4 26.37 -0.59 -32.52
C PRO A 4 25.17 -0.80 -31.57
N GLN A 5 24.96 -2.04 -31.15
CA GLN A 5 23.99 -2.41 -30.13
C GLN A 5 24.66 -2.35 -28.76
N THR A 6 24.33 -1.33 -27.96
CA THR A 6 24.77 -1.24 -26.57
C THR A 6 23.73 -1.91 -25.68
N ALA A 7 23.98 -3.15 -25.28
CA ALA A 7 23.19 -3.82 -24.25
C ALA A 7 23.50 -3.18 -22.88
N SER A 8 22.60 -2.31 -22.42
CA SER A 8 22.70 -1.69 -21.11
C SER A 8 22.22 -2.69 -20.05
N ARG A 9 23.19 -3.34 -19.39
CA ARG A 9 22.98 -4.31 -18.32
C ARG A 9 22.60 -3.58 -17.04
N THR A 10 21.31 -3.49 -16.71
CA THR A 10 20.88 -2.95 -15.43
C THR A 10 21.15 -3.97 -14.33
N VAL A 11 22.15 -3.66 -13.50
CA VAL A 11 22.49 -4.36 -12.26
C VAL A 11 21.32 -4.17 -11.28
N PRO A 12 20.85 -5.20 -10.55
CA PRO A 12 19.86 -4.98 -9.50
C PRO A 12 20.56 -4.22 -8.38
N THR A 13 20.38 -2.90 -8.34
CA THR A 13 20.82 -2.09 -7.22
C THR A 13 20.10 -2.59 -5.99
N SER A 14 20.86 -3.20 -5.09
CA SER A 14 20.52 -3.37 -3.68
C SER A 14 20.36 -1.98 -3.06
N GLY A 15 19.23 -1.34 -3.39
CA GLY A 15 18.84 -0.04 -2.93
C GLY A 15 17.88 -0.22 -1.78
N ARG A 16 18.39 -0.03 -0.56
CA ARG A 16 17.59 0.29 0.62
C ARG A 16 16.37 1.10 0.20
N VAL A 17 15.19 0.66 0.66
CA VAL A 17 13.91 1.39 0.72
C VAL A 17 14.11 2.88 1.04
N GLN A 18 14.39 3.67 0.01
CA GLN A 18 14.54 5.12 0.05
C GLN A 18 13.63 5.72 -1.04
N GLY A 19 12.43 5.16 -1.16
CA GLY A 19 11.46 5.47 -2.21
C GLY A 19 10.02 5.66 -1.70
N MET A 20 9.79 5.74 -0.38
CA MET A 20 8.43 5.85 0.18
C MET A 20 8.10 7.24 0.75
N LEU A 21 8.69 8.29 0.18
CA LEU A 21 8.36 9.67 0.55
C LEU A 21 7.89 10.51 -0.64
N LEU A 22 7.06 9.94 -1.51
CA LEU A 22 6.19 10.72 -2.37
C LEU A 22 4.78 10.58 -1.79
N ARG A 23 4.43 11.46 -0.84
CA ARG A 23 3.06 11.56 -0.33
C ARG A 23 2.17 12.01 -1.48
N SER A 24 1.30 11.12 -1.97
CA SER A 24 0.19 11.51 -2.85
C SER A 24 -0.59 12.65 -2.19
N LYS A 25 -1.09 13.61 -2.98
CA LYS A 25 -1.86 14.76 -2.46
C LYS A 25 -3.13 14.36 -1.69
N SER A 26 -3.55 13.10 -1.79
CA SER A 26 -4.64 12.48 -1.03
C SER A 26 -4.25 12.04 0.39
N VAL A 27 -2.97 12.12 0.77
CA VAL A 27 -2.49 11.72 2.09
C VAL A 27 -2.64 12.89 3.07
N PRO A 28 -3.43 12.74 4.16
CA PRO A 28 -3.57 13.78 5.16
C PRO A 28 -2.21 14.11 5.80
N GLN A 29 -1.86 15.40 5.84
CA GLN A 29 -0.54 15.88 6.27
C GLN A 29 -0.22 15.58 7.74
N HIS A 30 -1.24 15.28 8.56
CA HIS A 30 -1.12 15.07 9.99
C HIS A 30 -1.72 13.72 10.40
N LYS A 31 -0.96 12.63 10.33
CA LYS A 31 -1.41 11.34 10.89
C LYS A 31 -0.27 10.61 11.61
N THR A 32 -0.43 10.50 12.92
CA THR A 32 0.27 9.61 13.84
C THR A 32 -0.22 8.16 13.73
N VAL A 33 -1.21 7.89 12.87
CA VAL A 33 -1.89 6.61 12.72
C VAL A 33 -1.89 6.13 11.26
N PRO A 34 -1.81 4.82 10.99
CA PRO A 34 -1.90 4.28 9.64
C PRO A 34 -3.22 4.65 8.94
N PHE A 35 -3.16 4.83 7.63
CA PHE A 35 -4.31 5.05 6.75
C PHE A 35 -4.21 4.13 5.53
N VAL A 36 -5.34 3.89 4.88
CA VAL A 36 -5.45 3.08 3.66
C VAL A 36 -6.27 3.80 2.59
N ASN A 37 -6.01 3.44 1.34
CA ASN A 37 -6.79 3.87 0.19
C ASN A 37 -7.60 2.67 -0.30
N ILE A 38 -8.92 2.81 -0.38
CA ILE A 38 -9.84 1.72 -0.76
C ILE A 38 -10.56 2.15 -2.06
N PRO A 39 -10.31 1.45 -3.18
CA PRO A 39 -11.10 1.64 -4.40
C PRO A 39 -12.56 1.28 -4.15
N LEU A 40 -13.48 2.11 -4.62
CA LEU A 40 -14.92 1.88 -4.55
C LEU A 40 -15.45 1.35 -5.90
N ALA A 41 -16.65 0.79 -5.87
CA ALA A 41 -17.31 0.23 -7.05
C ALA A 41 -17.57 1.27 -8.16
N ASP A 42 -17.67 2.55 -7.81
CA ASP A 42 -17.84 3.67 -8.74
C ASP A 42 -16.52 4.17 -9.35
N GLY A 43 -15.39 3.53 -9.03
CA GLY A 43 -14.06 3.91 -9.51
C GLY A 43 -13.40 5.03 -8.71
N GLN A 44 -14.06 5.60 -7.70
CA GLN A 44 -13.44 6.53 -6.77
C GLN A 44 -12.55 5.80 -5.76
N THR A 45 -11.76 6.54 -5.00
CA THR A 45 -10.90 5.98 -3.95
C THR A 45 -11.17 6.68 -2.62
N LEU A 46 -11.55 5.91 -1.61
CA LEU A 46 -11.75 6.40 -0.25
C LEU A 46 -10.43 6.35 0.52
N CYS A 47 -10.01 7.49 1.06
CA CYS A 47 -8.85 7.59 1.94
C CYS A 47 -9.32 7.57 3.40
N THR A 48 -9.04 6.51 4.15
CA THR A 48 -9.58 6.32 5.51
C THR A 48 -8.49 5.96 6.52
N ALA A 49 -8.64 6.37 7.77
CA ALA A 49 -7.74 5.92 8.85
C ALA A 49 -8.13 4.49 9.28
N ALA A 50 -7.16 3.73 9.81
CA ALA A 50 -7.43 2.36 10.26
C ALA A 50 -8.57 2.26 11.29
N GLY A 51 -8.74 3.27 12.15
CA GLY A 51 -9.81 3.31 13.15
C GLY A 51 -11.23 3.51 12.58
N ASP A 52 -11.35 4.04 11.36
CA ASP A 52 -12.63 4.41 10.75
C ASP A 52 -13.14 3.35 9.75
N LEU A 53 -12.45 2.21 9.61
CA LEU A 53 -12.80 1.15 8.65
C LEU A 53 -14.19 0.56 8.88
N HIS A 54 -14.67 0.54 10.12
CA HIS A 54 -15.99 0.01 10.48
C HIS A 54 -17.15 0.89 9.97
N ASN A 55 -16.88 2.14 9.58
CA ASN A 55 -17.88 3.08 9.07
C ASN A 55 -18.09 2.99 7.56
N ILE A 56 -17.34 2.13 6.86
CA ILE A 56 -17.45 1.99 5.41
C ILE A 56 -18.72 1.21 5.08
N ASP A 57 -19.58 1.79 4.24
CA ASP A 57 -20.71 1.08 3.67
C ASP A 57 -20.21 -0.01 2.71
N VAL A 58 -20.49 -1.27 3.05
CA VAL A 58 -20.10 -2.45 2.27
C VAL A 58 -20.65 -2.43 0.84
N GLN A 59 -21.77 -1.74 0.60
CA GLN A 59 -22.36 -1.61 -0.74
C GLN A 59 -21.46 -0.81 -1.71
N LEU A 60 -20.54 -0.01 -1.18
CA LEU A 60 -19.59 0.76 -1.98
C LEU A 60 -18.38 -0.08 -2.44
N LEU A 61 -18.24 -1.32 -1.96
CA LEU A 61 -17.10 -2.18 -2.25
C LEU A 61 -17.47 -3.22 -3.31
N ASN A 62 -16.56 -3.46 -4.25
CA ASN A 62 -16.66 -4.63 -5.12
C ASN A 62 -16.03 -5.87 -4.45
N GLN A 63 -16.41 -7.06 -4.94
CA GLN A 63 -15.96 -8.32 -4.36
C GLN A 63 -14.44 -8.47 -4.36
N ASP A 64 -13.78 -8.05 -5.45
CA ASP A 64 -12.31 -8.04 -5.53
C ASP A 64 -11.68 -7.19 -4.42
N THR A 65 -12.22 -6.01 -4.14
CA THR A 65 -11.72 -5.11 -3.10
C THR A 65 -11.87 -5.75 -1.73
N VAL A 66 -13.00 -6.41 -1.45
CA VAL A 66 -13.20 -7.16 -0.20
C VAL A 66 -12.13 -8.25 -0.04
N GLN A 67 -11.84 -9.00 -1.10
CA GLN A 67 -10.79 -10.03 -1.07
C GLN A 67 -9.40 -9.43 -0.84
N HIS A 68 -9.08 -8.29 -1.48
CA HIS A 68 -7.81 -7.61 -1.26
C HIS A 68 -7.68 -7.05 0.16
N ILE A 69 -8.78 -6.57 0.77
CA ILE A 69 -8.82 -6.17 2.18
C ILE A 69 -8.50 -7.36 3.09
N HIS A 70 -9.07 -8.54 2.83
CA HIS A 70 -8.74 -9.76 3.60
C HIS A 70 -7.24 -10.11 3.52
N ASN A 71 -6.65 -10.02 2.33
CA ASN A 71 -5.21 -10.26 2.14
C ASN A 71 -4.37 -9.25 2.93
N LEU A 72 -4.72 -7.95 2.83
CA LEU A 72 -4.04 -6.87 3.54
C LEU A 72 -4.09 -7.08 5.05
N VAL A 73 -5.25 -7.44 5.61
CA VAL A 73 -5.41 -7.73 7.04
C VAL A 73 -4.48 -8.88 7.47
N SER A 74 -4.38 -9.93 6.64
CA SER A 74 -3.51 -11.08 6.92
C SER A 74 -2.03 -10.68 6.95
N GLU A 75 -1.58 -9.87 5.98
CA GLU A 75 -0.20 -9.37 5.95
C GLU A 75 0.11 -8.43 7.12
N LEU A 76 -0.83 -7.56 7.49
CA LEU A 76 -0.70 -6.68 8.65
C LEU A 76 -0.59 -7.47 9.96
N ALA A 77 -1.36 -8.55 10.11
CA ALA A 77 -1.27 -9.42 11.27
C ALA A 77 0.14 -10.04 11.39
N VAL A 78 0.71 -10.53 10.28
CA VAL A 78 2.09 -11.04 10.25
C VAL A 78 3.11 -9.96 10.60
N LEU A 79 2.95 -8.75 10.06
CA LEU A 79 3.83 -7.61 10.37
C LEU A 79 3.79 -7.26 11.86
N CYS A 80 2.61 -7.20 12.46
CA CYS A 80 2.43 -6.95 13.89
C CYS A 80 3.07 -8.05 14.75
N GLY A 81 2.91 -9.32 14.36
CA GLY A 81 3.58 -10.45 15.03
C GLY A 81 5.11 -10.33 15.02
N LYS A 82 5.68 -9.91 13.89
CA LYS A 82 7.14 -9.68 13.78
C LYS A 82 7.60 -8.48 14.62
N ALA A 83 6.82 -7.41 14.65
CA ALA A 83 7.16 -6.20 15.40
C ALA A 83 7.13 -6.44 16.91
N THR A 84 6.15 -7.19 17.41
CA THR A 84 6.01 -7.55 18.82
C THR A 84 7.10 -8.53 19.27
N ALA A 85 7.44 -9.53 18.44
CA ALA A 85 8.55 -10.45 18.72
C ALA A 85 9.92 -9.75 18.80
N LYS A 86 10.13 -8.65 18.08
CA LYS A 86 11.38 -7.85 18.13
C LYS A 86 11.51 -7.01 19.42
N GLN A 87 10.42 -6.82 20.14
CA GLN A 87 10.37 -6.02 21.37
C GLN A 87 10.45 -6.89 22.64
N SER A 88 10.42 -8.22 22.50
CA SER A 88 10.63 -9.21 23.58
C SER A 88 12.09 -9.65 23.61
#